data_AF-A0A8I0WRN1-F1
#
_entry.id   AF-A0A8I0WRN1-F1
#
_cell.length_a   1.000
_cell.length_b   1.000
_cell.length_c   1.000
_cell.angle_alpha   90.00
_cell.angle_beta   90.00
_cell.angle_gamma   90.00
#
_symmetry.space_group_name_H-M   'P 1'
#
loop_
_entity.id
_entity.type
_entity.pdbx_description
1 polymer ?
#
loop_
_entity_poly.entity_id
_entity_poly.type
_entity_poly.pdbx_seq_one_letter_code
_entity_poly.pdbx_strand_id
1 'polypeptide(L)'
;MKKILNKPENYVDETLAGLCLAHSDIYRQTQPRLITRSKKADKPKVGIVTGGGSGHLPVFTGYVGEGLLDVAAVGDVFASPSADLMADAIREANNGLGVLLLYGNYGGDIMNFDMATETVDFEDDIRCTTVLAADDVASAKPEEAHKRRGVAGMIYGFKMAGAKAEEGATLDEVTRIAQKTMENTRTIGCALTSCTLPAVGHPTFEIGEDEMEMGMGIHGEPGIWRDKLRSADDIAQEMFERLQTELSLKTGDKVSVLVNSLGATPLEELYILYNKIAQLINKTGATIVHPLVGRYATSMEMTGASLTLCKLDDELETLMNAPAHCAFWRV
;
A
#
# COMPACT_ATOMS: atom_id res chain seq x y z
N MET A 1 4.58 -27.47 -0.46
CA MET A 1 4.63 -26.09 -1.00
C MET A 1 4.66 -26.14 -2.52
N LYS A 2 3.78 -25.39 -3.20
CA LYS A 2 3.82 -25.20 -4.67
C LYS A 2 4.16 -23.74 -4.97
N LYS A 3 5.40 -23.45 -5.35
CA LYS A 3 5.85 -22.11 -5.76
C LYS A 3 6.86 -22.23 -6.89
N ILE A 4 6.89 -21.22 -7.76
CA ILE A 4 7.91 -21.09 -8.80
C ILE A 4 9.03 -20.24 -8.20
N LEU A 5 10.07 -20.89 -7.69
CA LEU A 5 11.27 -20.25 -7.13
C LEU A 5 12.45 -21.23 -7.16
N ASN A 6 13.68 -20.70 -7.09
CA ASN A 6 14.88 -21.53 -6.96
C ASN A 6 15.11 -21.94 -5.50
N LYS A 7 15.77 -21.08 -4.73
CA LYS A 7 16.03 -21.27 -3.30
C LYS A 7 15.23 -20.26 -2.48
N PRO A 8 14.58 -20.66 -1.36
CA PRO A 8 13.81 -19.74 -0.53
C PRO A 8 14.56 -18.48 -0.08
N GLU A 9 15.84 -18.61 0.27
CA GLU A 9 16.71 -17.50 0.69
C GLU A 9 16.96 -16.46 -0.41
N ASN A 10 16.90 -16.87 -1.69
CA ASN A 10 17.09 -15.98 -2.83
C ASN A 10 15.79 -15.34 -3.32
N TYR A 11 14.64 -15.71 -2.74
CA TYR A 11 13.31 -15.39 -3.29
C TYR A 11 13.15 -13.90 -3.62
N VAL A 12 13.56 -13.03 -2.71
CA VAL A 12 13.41 -11.59 -2.87
C VAL A 12 14.45 -11.01 -3.83
N ASP A 13 15.70 -11.49 -3.81
CA ASP A 13 16.75 -10.95 -4.71
C ASP A 13 16.47 -11.30 -6.15
N GLU A 14 16.04 -12.55 -6.41
CA GLU A 14 15.63 -13.00 -7.74
C GLU A 14 14.37 -12.25 -8.21
N THR A 15 13.44 -11.95 -7.31
CA THR A 15 12.25 -11.13 -7.62
C THR A 15 12.64 -9.72 -8.03
N LEU A 16 13.50 -9.05 -7.27
CA LEU A 16 13.93 -7.67 -7.55
C LEU A 16 14.80 -7.57 -8.81
N ALA A 17 15.69 -8.54 -9.03
CA ALA A 17 16.47 -8.64 -10.26
C ALA A 17 15.55 -8.82 -11.48
N GLY A 18 14.56 -9.71 -11.38
CA GLY A 18 13.55 -9.90 -12.43
C GLY A 18 12.75 -8.64 -12.72
N LEU A 19 12.32 -7.92 -11.67
CA LEU A 19 11.60 -6.65 -11.79
C LEU A 19 12.41 -5.60 -12.57
N CYS A 20 13.69 -5.42 -12.20
CA CYS A 20 14.57 -4.45 -12.86
C CYS A 20 14.91 -4.84 -14.30
N LEU A 21 15.07 -6.13 -14.59
CA LEU A 21 15.33 -6.62 -15.95
C LEU A 21 14.10 -6.42 -16.86
N ALA A 22 12.90 -6.72 -16.36
CA ALA A 22 11.66 -6.61 -17.13
C ALA A 22 11.26 -5.15 -17.40
N HIS A 23 11.57 -4.24 -16.50
CA HIS A 23 11.14 -2.83 -16.54
C HIS A 23 12.31 -1.88 -16.27
N SER A 24 13.43 -2.11 -16.98
CA SER A 24 14.67 -1.32 -16.83
C SER A 24 14.52 0.16 -17.20
N ASP A 25 13.45 0.52 -17.91
CA ASP A 25 13.05 1.88 -18.22
C ASP A 25 12.35 2.58 -17.03
N ILE A 26 11.88 1.83 -16.03
CA ILE A 26 11.17 2.34 -14.85
C ILE A 26 11.99 2.16 -13.57
N TYR A 27 12.56 0.97 -13.35
CA TYR A 27 13.27 0.64 -12.12
C TYR A 27 14.77 0.50 -12.32
N ARG A 28 15.51 0.91 -11.30
CA ARG A 28 16.95 0.66 -11.16
C ARG A 28 17.25 0.18 -9.76
N GLN A 29 18.08 -0.84 -9.67
CA GLN A 29 18.64 -1.32 -8.42
C GLN A 29 20.03 -0.71 -8.23
N THR A 30 20.17 0.19 -7.26
CA THR A 30 21.45 0.87 -6.98
C THR A 30 22.35 0.03 -6.07
N GLN A 31 21.74 -0.77 -5.19
CA GLN A 31 22.40 -1.79 -4.37
C GLN A 31 21.42 -2.93 -4.06
N PRO A 32 21.88 -4.08 -3.51
CA PRO A 32 20.97 -5.15 -3.08
C PRO A 32 19.80 -4.59 -2.25
N ARG A 33 18.58 -5.04 -2.56
CA ARG A 33 17.35 -4.64 -1.85
C ARG A 33 16.94 -3.15 -1.89
N LEU A 34 17.64 -2.30 -2.64
CA LEU A 34 17.27 -0.89 -2.83
C LEU A 34 16.82 -0.61 -4.26
N ILE A 35 15.56 -0.20 -4.43
CA ILE A 35 14.97 0.04 -5.75
C ILE A 35 14.61 1.51 -5.89
N THR A 36 15.01 2.08 -7.03
CA THR A 36 14.90 3.50 -7.36
C THR A 36 14.24 3.67 -8.73
N ARG A 37 13.80 4.88 -9.05
CA ARG A 37 13.46 5.23 -10.42
C ARG A 37 14.69 5.07 -11.32
N SER A 38 14.49 4.57 -12.54
CA SER A 38 15.55 4.45 -13.55
C SER A 38 16.21 5.80 -13.87
N LYS A 39 15.43 6.87 -13.78
CA LYS A 39 15.83 8.27 -13.96
C LYS A 39 15.46 9.06 -12.70
N LYS A 40 16.43 9.80 -12.17
CA LYS A 40 16.17 10.78 -11.09
C LYS A 40 15.35 11.95 -11.64
N ALA A 41 14.76 12.72 -10.74
CA ALA A 41 14.05 13.94 -11.11
C ALA A 41 14.99 14.95 -11.79
N ASP A 42 14.52 15.59 -12.86
CA ASP A 42 15.31 16.59 -13.60
C ASP A 42 15.44 17.93 -12.84
N LYS A 43 14.59 18.14 -11.84
CA LYS A 43 14.55 19.35 -11.02
C LYS A 43 14.49 18.99 -9.53
N PRO A 44 14.95 19.88 -8.64
CA PRO A 44 14.77 19.68 -7.20
C PRO A 44 13.30 19.48 -6.86
N LYS A 45 13.02 18.43 -6.08
CA LYS A 45 11.70 18.13 -5.53
C LYS A 45 11.85 17.39 -4.21
N VAL A 46 10.73 17.21 -3.50
CA VAL A 46 10.69 16.32 -2.33
C VAL A 46 10.87 14.88 -2.79
N GLY A 47 11.78 14.15 -2.16
CA GLY A 47 11.91 12.71 -2.34
C GLY A 47 10.83 11.97 -1.57
N ILE A 48 10.29 10.88 -2.12
CA ILE A 48 9.34 10.03 -1.40
C ILE A 48 9.93 8.62 -1.26
N VAL A 49 10.10 8.20 -0.01
CA VAL A 49 10.63 6.89 0.38
C VAL A 49 9.53 6.07 1.02
N THR A 50 9.46 4.80 0.64
CA THR A 50 8.74 3.76 1.36
C THR A 50 9.70 2.65 1.75
N GLY A 51 9.27 1.76 2.63
CA GLY A 51 9.94 0.51 2.88
C GLY A 51 9.02 -0.49 3.56
N GLY A 52 9.45 -1.74 3.59
CA GLY A 52 8.74 -2.81 4.29
C GLY A 52 9.13 -4.19 3.78
N GLY A 53 8.49 -5.20 4.35
CA GLY A 53 8.66 -6.58 3.92
C GLY A 53 8.24 -6.81 2.47
N SER A 54 8.92 -7.74 1.81
CA SER A 54 8.49 -8.24 0.50
C SER A 54 7.32 -9.22 0.63
N GLY A 55 6.71 -9.61 -0.49
CA GLY A 55 5.55 -10.50 -0.54
C GLY A 55 4.23 -9.80 -0.83
N HIS A 56 4.24 -8.47 -1.04
CA HIS A 56 3.04 -7.66 -1.23
C HIS A 56 2.90 -7.00 -2.60
N LEU A 57 3.75 -7.38 -3.58
CA LEU A 57 3.77 -6.73 -4.90
C LEU A 57 2.35 -6.59 -5.48
N PRO A 58 1.94 -5.40 -5.95
CA PRO A 58 2.79 -4.23 -6.21
C PRO A 58 3.32 -3.45 -4.99
N VAL A 59 2.67 -3.49 -3.83
CA VAL A 59 3.21 -2.83 -2.62
C VAL A 59 4.51 -3.52 -2.16
N PHE A 60 5.53 -2.79 -1.72
CA PHE A 60 5.71 -1.33 -1.79
C PHE A 60 6.43 -0.94 -3.10
N THR A 61 7.44 -1.74 -3.44
CA THR A 61 8.43 -1.49 -4.50
C THR A 61 7.87 -1.24 -5.89
N GLY A 62 6.74 -1.85 -6.23
CA GLY A 62 6.10 -1.69 -7.53
C GLY A 62 5.54 -0.29 -7.78
N TYR A 63 5.44 0.56 -6.74
CA TYR A 63 5.01 1.96 -6.89
C TYR A 63 6.17 2.96 -7.01
N VAL A 64 7.42 2.49 -7.15
CA VAL A 64 8.53 3.35 -7.58
C VAL A 64 8.29 3.80 -9.02
N GLY A 65 8.22 5.11 -9.24
CA GLY A 65 7.85 5.67 -10.54
C GLY A 65 7.50 7.15 -10.49
N GLU A 66 7.52 7.81 -11.65
CA GLU A 66 7.16 9.22 -11.79
C GLU A 66 5.71 9.47 -11.32
N GLY A 67 5.48 10.54 -10.55
CA GLY A 67 4.18 10.82 -9.95
C GLY A 67 3.78 9.89 -8.79
N LEU A 68 4.69 9.00 -8.37
CA LEU A 68 4.54 8.06 -7.25
C LEU A 68 5.80 8.16 -6.35
N LEU A 69 6.40 7.02 -5.98
CA LEU A 69 7.55 6.93 -5.08
C LEU A 69 8.88 7.15 -5.83
N ASP A 70 9.90 7.64 -5.13
CA ASP A 70 11.26 7.77 -5.67
C ASP A 70 12.12 6.53 -5.37
N VAL A 71 12.03 6.01 -4.14
CA VAL A 71 12.87 4.91 -3.65
C VAL A 71 12.07 3.98 -2.72
N ALA A 72 12.36 2.68 -2.78
CA ALA A 72 11.85 1.68 -1.86
C ALA A 72 12.99 0.82 -1.28
N ALA A 73 13.07 0.77 0.06
CA ALA A 73 13.87 -0.20 0.79
C ALA A 73 13.09 -1.51 0.97
N VAL A 74 13.66 -2.65 0.57
CA VAL A 74 12.94 -3.93 0.52
C VAL A 74 13.51 -4.91 1.53
N GLY A 75 12.69 -5.33 2.49
CA GLY A 75 13.07 -6.36 3.45
C GLY A 75 12.82 -7.79 2.94
N ASP A 76 13.07 -8.76 3.81
CA ASP A 76 12.69 -10.16 3.55
C ASP A 76 11.16 -10.32 3.51
N VAL A 77 10.69 -11.54 3.19
CA VAL A 77 9.25 -11.79 3.09
C VAL A 77 8.59 -11.54 4.44
N PHE A 78 7.69 -10.56 4.49
CA PHE A 78 6.96 -10.10 5.68
C PHE A 78 7.87 -9.63 6.84
N ALA A 79 9.08 -9.17 6.53
CA ALA A 79 10.02 -8.64 7.52
C ALA A 79 10.59 -7.30 7.07
N SER A 80 10.59 -6.32 7.98
CA SER A 80 11.09 -4.97 7.73
C SER A 80 12.56 -4.97 7.27
N PRO A 81 12.98 -4.09 6.34
CA PRO A 81 14.40 -3.89 6.03
C PRO A 81 15.14 -3.25 7.21
N SER A 82 16.47 -3.35 7.22
CA SER A 82 17.29 -2.74 8.28
C SER A 82 17.27 -1.20 8.21
N ALA A 83 17.51 -0.56 9.36
CA ALA A 83 17.69 0.88 9.45
C ALA A 83 18.78 1.41 8.47
N ASP A 84 19.91 0.71 8.32
CA ASP A 84 20.97 1.10 7.38
C ASP A 84 20.47 1.17 5.93
N LEU A 85 19.70 0.16 5.49
CA LEU A 85 19.14 0.16 4.14
C LEU A 85 18.11 1.27 3.95
N MET A 86 17.32 1.57 4.98
CA MET A 86 16.38 2.70 4.96
C MET A 86 17.10 4.04 4.94
N ALA A 87 18.21 4.20 5.66
CA ALA A 87 19.04 5.41 5.62
C ALA A 87 19.60 5.64 4.20
N ASP A 88 20.08 4.58 3.55
CA ASP A 88 20.52 4.64 2.16
C ASP A 88 19.38 4.97 1.19
N ALA A 89 18.16 4.50 1.46
CA ALA A 89 16.99 4.87 0.68
C ALA A 89 16.66 6.36 0.79
N ILE A 90 16.78 6.93 2.00
CA ILE A 90 16.59 8.35 2.25
C ILE A 90 17.63 9.18 1.52
N ARG A 91 18.92 8.80 1.61
CA ARG A 91 20.00 9.47 0.88
C ARG A 91 19.76 9.46 -0.62
N GLU A 92 19.35 8.32 -1.17
CA GLU A 92 19.14 8.17 -2.60
C GLU A 92 17.93 8.95 -3.13
N ALA A 93 16.89 9.09 -2.29
CA ALA A 93 15.68 9.85 -2.60
C ALA A 93 15.83 11.36 -2.40
N ASN A 94 16.86 11.83 -1.66
CA ASN A 94 17.04 13.25 -1.41
C ASN A 94 17.37 14.01 -2.71
N ASN A 95 16.36 14.69 -3.26
CA ASN A 95 16.46 15.52 -4.45
C ASN A 95 16.61 17.02 -4.11
N GLY A 96 17.02 17.35 -2.88
CA GLY A 96 17.37 18.71 -2.45
C GLY A 96 16.27 19.49 -1.73
N LEU A 97 15.04 18.96 -1.63
CA LEU A 97 13.95 19.58 -0.85
C LEU A 97 13.51 18.72 0.35
N GLY A 98 14.38 17.83 0.83
CA GLY A 98 14.07 16.89 1.92
C GLY A 98 13.28 15.66 1.46
N VAL A 99 12.91 14.80 2.40
CA VAL A 99 12.35 13.48 2.13
C VAL A 99 11.08 13.21 2.96
N LEU A 100 10.02 12.76 2.30
CA LEU A 100 8.83 12.19 2.96
C LEU A 100 9.00 10.68 3.07
N LEU A 101 8.89 10.15 4.29
CA LEU A 101 8.77 8.74 4.60
C LEU A 101 7.28 8.38 4.66
N LEU A 102 6.82 7.53 3.74
CA LEU A 102 5.42 7.14 3.63
C LEU A 102 5.33 5.62 3.54
N TYR A 103 4.91 4.97 4.62
CA TYR A 103 4.93 3.52 4.78
C TYR A 103 3.81 3.01 5.70
N GLY A 104 3.63 1.69 5.78
CA GLY A 104 2.61 1.06 6.63
C GLY A 104 2.90 1.20 8.13
N ASN A 105 1.86 1.35 8.95
CA ASN A 105 2.00 1.44 10.40
C ASN A 105 2.28 0.07 11.05
N TYR A 106 3.52 -0.38 10.97
CA TYR A 106 4.02 -1.62 11.55
C TYR A 106 5.24 -1.34 12.43
N GLY A 107 5.30 -1.96 13.61
CA GLY A 107 6.31 -1.65 14.63
C GLY A 107 7.76 -1.82 14.13
N GLY A 108 8.03 -2.85 13.32
CA GLY A 108 9.36 -3.03 12.72
C GLY A 108 9.74 -1.92 11.75
N ASP A 109 8.80 -1.51 10.90
CA ASP A 109 9.02 -0.43 9.93
C ASP A 109 9.20 0.92 10.63
N ILE A 110 8.39 1.22 11.65
CA ILE A 110 8.52 2.43 12.46
C ILE A 110 9.89 2.50 13.11
N MET A 111 10.29 1.45 13.84
CA MET A 111 11.57 1.43 14.55
C MET A 111 12.75 1.64 13.61
N ASN A 112 12.78 0.95 12.45
CA ASN A 112 13.88 1.06 11.51
C ASN A 112 13.91 2.43 10.80
N PHE A 113 12.76 3.00 10.44
CA PHE A 113 12.72 4.34 9.81
C PHE A 113 13.06 5.45 10.80
N ASP A 114 12.67 5.34 12.07
CA ASP A 114 13.03 6.30 13.11
C ASP A 114 14.56 6.32 13.29
N MET A 115 15.20 5.15 13.43
CA MET A 115 16.66 5.04 13.50
C MET A 115 17.36 5.57 12.23
N ALA A 116 16.82 5.25 11.05
CA ALA A 116 17.36 5.73 9.78
C ALA A 116 17.28 7.26 9.68
N THR A 117 16.17 7.84 10.14
CA THR A 117 15.95 9.29 10.17
C THR A 117 16.95 10.00 11.08
N GLU A 118 17.15 9.48 12.30
CA GLU A 118 18.15 10.02 13.22
C GLU A 118 19.57 9.97 12.62
N THR A 119 19.88 8.90 11.88
CA THR A 119 21.19 8.72 11.24
C THR A 119 21.42 9.76 10.15
N VAL A 120 20.50 9.93 9.20
CA VAL A 120 20.67 10.87 8.08
C VAL A 120 20.51 12.34 8.48
N ASP A 121 19.77 12.64 9.55
CA ASP A 121 19.73 13.99 10.12
C ASP A 121 21.11 14.36 10.70
N PHE A 122 21.72 13.44 11.45
CA PHE A 122 23.03 13.68 12.06
C PHE A 122 24.20 13.66 11.07
N GLU A 123 24.23 12.71 10.14
CA GLU A 123 25.36 12.50 9.22
C GLU A 123 25.29 13.38 7.97
N ASP A 124 24.09 13.64 7.46
CA ASP A 124 23.86 14.19 6.13
C ASP A 124 23.05 15.51 6.11
N ASP A 125 22.52 15.97 7.25
CA ASP A 125 21.62 17.15 7.37
C ASP A 125 20.36 17.01 6.48
N ILE A 126 19.84 15.77 6.35
CA ILE A 126 18.67 15.49 5.52
C ILE A 126 17.40 15.59 6.36
N ARG A 127 16.67 16.70 6.17
CA ARG A 127 15.34 16.87 6.76
C ARG A 127 14.35 15.82 6.23
N CYS A 128 13.78 15.06 7.16
CA CYS A 128 12.73 14.09 6.88
C CYS A 128 11.41 14.44 7.59
N THR A 129 10.30 13.96 7.05
CA THR A 129 9.01 13.89 7.76
C THR A 129 8.35 12.54 7.50
N THR A 130 7.45 12.11 8.37
CA THR A 130 6.83 10.78 8.30
C THR A 130 5.31 10.90 8.21
N VAL A 131 4.70 10.12 7.33
CA VAL A 131 3.26 9.84 7.33
C VAL A 131 3.07 8.33 7.35
N LEU A 132 2.39 7.84 8.38
CA LEU A 132 2.05 6.43 8.52
C LEU A 132 0.71 6.14 7.86
N ALA A 133 0.67 5.12 7.01
CA ALA A 133 -0.59 4.57 6.55
C ALA A 133 -1.22 3.75 7.69
N ALA A 134 -2.43 4.14 8.08
CA ALA A 134 -3.20 3.55 9.18
C ALA A 134 -4.68 3.39 8.78
N ASP A 135 -4.91 2.88 7.57
CA ASP A 135 -6.22 2.85 6.90
C ASP A 135 -7.09 1.64 7.27
N ASP A 136 -6.53 0.60 7.88
CA ASP A 136 -7.25 -0.64 8.19
C ASP A 136 -8.19 -0.52 9.41
N VAL A 137 -9.49 -0.38 9.16
CA VAL A 137 -10.51 -0.22 10.21
C VAL A 137 -10.72 -1.47 11.06
N ALA A 138 -10.26 -2.64 10.60
CA ALA A 138 -10.42 -3.88 11.36
C ALA A 138 -9.40 -4.02 12.49
N SER A 139 -8.28 -3.32 12.39
CA SER A 139 -7.11 -3.55 13.24
C SER A 139 -7.14 -2.80 14.58
N ALA A 140 -7.87 -1.69 14.65
CA ALA A 140 -8.11 -0.96 15.89
C ALA A 140 -9.37 -0.10 15.79
N LYS A 141 -9.99 0.17 16.94
CA LYS A 141 -11.18 1.02 17.05
C LYS A 141 -10.86 2.48 16.66
N PRO A 142 -11.88 3.30 16.32
CA PRO A 142 -11.66 4.70 15.92
C PRO A 142 -10.86 5.53 16.94
N GLU A 143 -11.05 5.29 18.24
CA GLU A 143 -10.33 6.01 19.31
C GLU A 143 -8.83 5.69 19.33
N GLU A 144 -8.45 4.56 18.72
CA GLU A 144 -7.08 4.06 18.61
C GLU A 144 -6.63 4.03 17.14
N ALA A 145 -7.19 4.89 16.28
CA ALA A 145 -6.91 4.88 14.83
C ALA A 145 -5.40 4.98 14.51
N HIS A 146 -4.62 5.65 15.35
CA HIS A 146 -3.16 5.74 15.23
C HIS A 146 -2.42 4.40 15.40
N LYS A 147 -3.08 3.34 15.88
CA LYS A 147 -2.53 1.98 16.00
C LYS A 147 -2.92 1.08 14.83
N ARG A 148 -3.73 1.58 13.88
CA ARG A 148 -4.23 0.76 12.79
C ARG A 148 -3.12 0.38 11.83
N ARG A 149 -3.20 -0.84 11.30
CA ARG A 149 -2.33 -1.33 10.23
C ARG A 149 -2.47 -0.45 8.98
N GLY A 150 -1.39 -0.32 8.23
CA GLY A 150 -1.39 0.27 6.89
C GLY A 150 -1.51 -0.82 5.83
N VAL A 151 -2.54 -0.77 5.00
CA VAL A 151 -2.84 -1.82 4.01
C VAL A 151 -3.04 -1.20 2.62
N ALA A 152 -3.96 -1.73 1.80
CA ALA A 152 -4.12 -1.34 0.40
C ALA A 152 -4.37 0.17 0.16
N GLY A 153 -4.88 0.92 1.14
CA GLY A 153 -5.16 2.35 0.98
C GLY A 153 -3.91 3.23 0.90
N MET A 154 -2.74 2.74 1.32
CA MET A 154 -1.48 3.51 1.22
C MET A 154 -1.13 3.93 -0.21
N ILE A 155 -1.62 3.21 -1.23
CA ILE A 155 -1.36 3.54 -2.63
C ILE A 155 -1.92 4.92 -3.01
N TYR A 156 -3.01 5.36 -2.35
CA TYR A 156 -3.54 6.70 -2.52
C TYR A 156 -2.57 7.74 -1.95
N GLY A 157 -1.98 7.46 -0.78
CA GLY A 157 -0.91 8.27 -0.23
C GLY A 157 0.26 8.41 -1.21
N PHE A 158 0.73 7.28 -1.77
CA PHE A 158 1.83 7.30 -2.76
C PHE A 158 1.50 8.16 -3.97
N LYS A 159 0.27 8.04 -4.50
CA LYS A 159 -0.20 8.80 -5.67
C LYS A 159 -0.31 10.29 -5.42
N MET A 160 -0.93 10.68 -4.31
CA MET A 160 -1.23 12.08 -4.03
C MET A 160 0.02 12.82 -3.58
N ALA A 161 0.85 12.18 -2.74
CA ALA A 161 2.14 12.72 -2.34
C ALA A 161 3.08 12.82 -3.54
N GLY A 162 3.16 11.76 -4.36
CA GLY A 162 3.95 11.72 -5.59
C GLY A 162 3.59 12.84 -6.54
N ALA A 163 2.30 12.96 -6.89
CA ALA A 163 1.81 14.06 -7.70
C ALA A 163 2.16 15.44 -7.13
N LYS A 164 2.00 15.63 -5.81
CA LYS A 164 2.31 16.91 -5.18
C LYS A 164 3.81 17.23 -5.18
N ALA A 165 4.66 16.22 -5.03
CA ALA A 165 6.10 16.37 -5.12
C ALA A 165 6.54 16.73 -6.54
N GLU A 166 5.92 16.17 -7.59
CA GLU A 166 6.24 16.54 -8.99
C GLU A 166 5.89 18.00 -9.32
N GLU A 167 4.98 18.64 -8.58
CA GLU A 167 4.72 20.09 -8.69
C GLU A 167 5.87 20.96 -8.13
N GLY A 168 6.87 20.36 -7.47
CA GLY A 168 7.95 21.08 -6.78
C GLY A 168 7.51 21.71 -5.45
N ALA A 169 6.45 21.18 -4.84
CA ALA A 169 5.97 21.64 -3.53
C ALA A 169 7.01 21.41 -2.42
N THR A 170 6.89 22.16 -1.32
CA THR A 170 7.75 21.99 -0.14
C THR A 170 7.46 20.67 0.58
N LEU A 171 8.43 20.19 1.37
CA LEU A 171 8.26 18.99 2.21
C LEU A 171 6.98 19.07 3.05
N ASP A 172 6.74 20.20 3.71
CA ASP A 172 5.57 20.39 4.58
C ASP A 172 4.24 20.28 3.81
N GLU A 173 4.17 20.79 2.58
CA GLU A 173 2.96 20.68 1.75
C GLU A 173 2.75 19.25 1.23
N VAL A 174 3.82 18.54 0.84
CA VAL A 174 3.73 17.14 0.43
C VAL A 174 3.28 16.27 1.60
N THR A 175 3.82 16.51 2.79
CA THR A 175 3.43 15.83 4.05
C THR A 175 1.98 16.12 4.42
N ARG A 176 1.54 17.38 4.32
CA ARG A 176 0.13 17.76 4.54
C ARG A 176 -0.80 16.99 3.61
N ILE A 177 -0.46 16.88 2.32
CA ILE A 177 -1.25 16.14 1.32
C ILE A 177 -1.29 14.64 1.62
N ALA A 178 -0.15 14.04 1.94
CA ALA A 178 -0.08 12.63 2.30
C ALA A 178 -0.96 12.34 3.53
N GLN A 179 -0.83 13.17 4.58
CA GLN A 179 -1.61 13.06 5.81
C GLN A 179 -3.12 13.21 5.54
N LYS A 180 -3.52 14.26 4.82
CA LYS A 180 -4.91 14.49 4.40
C LYS A 180 -5.46 13.30 3.60
N THR A 181 -4.65 12.71 2.73
CA THR A 181 -5.05 11.54 1.94
C THR A 181 -5.32 10.33 2.83
N MET A 182 -4.42 10.03 3.78
CA MET A 182 -4.61 8.92 4.71
C MET A 182 -5.80 9.13 5.65
N GLU A 183 -6.03 10.37 6.10
CA GLU A 183 -7.20 10.72 6.91
C GLU A 183 -8.53 10.48 6.19
N ASN A 184 -8.55 10.63 4.86
CA ASN A 184 -9.71 10.41 3.99
C ASN A 184 -9.79 8.99 3.40
N THR A 185 -8.91 8.07 3.82
CA THR A 185 -8.82 6.71 3.28
C THR A 185 -9.13 5.66 4.36
N ARG A 186 -10.02 4.72 4.07
CA ARG A 186 -10.33 3.58 4.95
C ARG A 186 -10.38 2.28 4.16
N THR A 187 -9.86 1.22 4.74
CA THR A 187 -9.75 -0.11 4.13
C THR A 187 -10.22 -1.20 5.09
N ILE A 188 -10.82 -2.25 4.53
CA ILE A 188 -11.07 -3.51 5.22
C ILE A 188 -10.84 -4.69 4.28
N GLY A 189 -10.22 -5.75 4.78
CA GLY A 189 -9.97 -6.98 4.03
C GLY A 189 -10.80 -8.17 4.51
N CYS A 190 -10.93 -9.20 3.69
CA CYS A 190 -11.28 -10.54 4.11
C CYS A 190 -10.41 -11.58 3.40
N ALA A 191 -10.06 -12.64 4.11
CA ALA A 191 -9.27 -13.74 3.57
C ALA A 191 -10.08 -15.04 3.54
N LEU A 192 -9.82 -15.83 2.51
CA LEU A 192 -10.41 -17.15 2.28
C LEU A 192 -9.37 -18.27 2.45
N THR A 193 -8.10 -17.94 2.27
CA THR A 193 -6.99 -18.88 2.49
C THR A 193 -5.85 -18.17 3.20
N SER A 194 -4.94 -18.95 3.77
CA SER A 194 -3.61 -18.46 4.17
C SER A 194 -2.67 -18.34 2.97
N CYS A 195 -1.46 -17.84 3.21
CA CYS A 195 -0.33 -17.91 2.30
C CYS A 195 0.82 -18.69 2.97
N THR A 196 1.70 -19.27 2.17
CA THR A 196 2.88 -19.98 2.67
C THR A 196 4.12 -19.13 2.45
N LEU A 197 4.90 -18.83 3.48
CA LEU A 197 6.16 -18.12 3.27
C LEU A 197 7.23 -19.08 2.72
N PRO A 198 8.02 -18.70 1.71
CA PRO A 198 9.07 -19.56 1.14
C PRO A 198 10.02 -20.14 2.19
N ALA A 199 10.45 -19.32 3.15
CA ALA A 199 11.36 -19.73 4.21
C ALA A 199 10.71 -20.63 5.29
N VAL A 200 9.38 -20.55 5.46
CA VAL A 200 8.65 -21.25 6.53
C VAL A 200 8.17 -22.64 6.11
N GLY A 201 7.82 -22.83 4.83
CA GLY A 201 7.47 -24.16 4.33
C GLY A 201 5.98 -24.51 4.38
N HIS A 202 5.22 -23.85 5.26
CA HIS A 202 3.83 -24.16 5.60
C HIS A 202 2.97 -22.87 5.74
N PRO A 203 1.63 -22.97 5.74
CA PRO A 203 0.73 -21.83 5.89
C PRO A 203 1.01 -21.00 7.14
N THR A 204 0.88 -19.67 7.05
CA THR A 204 1.10 -18.76 8.19
C THR A 204 0.00 -18.86 9.25
N PHE A 205 -1.18 -19.33 8.87
CA PHE A 205 -2.29 -19.63 9.77
C PHE A 205 -3.20 -20.69 9.13
N GLU A 206 -4.07 -21.29 9.93
CA GLU A 206 -5.07 -22.25 9.47
C GLU A 206 -6.43 -21.58 9.29
N ILE A 207 -7.15 -21.92 8.22
CA ILE A 207 -8.54 -21.53 7.93
C ILE A 207 -9.20 -22.71 7.21
N GLY A 208 -10.44 -23.05 7.59
CA GLY A 208 -11.16 -24.20 7.04
C GLY A 208 -11.55 -24.04 5.57
N GLU A 209 -11.83 -25.14 4.89
CA GLU A 209 -12.16 -25.16 3.45
C GLU A 209 -13.45 -24.38 3.11
N ASP A 210 -14.39 -24.28 4.05
CA ASP A 210 -15.64 -23.54 3.91
C ASP A 210 -15.67 -22.25 4.74
N GLU A 211 -14.52 -21.79 5.25
CA GLU A 211 -14.42 -20.62 6.14
C GLU A 211 -13.89 -19.37 5.40
N MET A 212 -14.16 -18.21 6.00
CA MET A 212 -13.56 -16.92 5.68
C MET A 212 -13.23 -16.16 6.97
N GLU A 213 -12.27 -15.24 6.90
CA GLU A 213 -11.89 -14.37 8.01
C GLU A 213 -11.99 -12.90 7.61
N MET A 214 -12.85 -12.15 8.30
CA MET A 214 -13.06 -10.72 8.06
C MET A 214 -12.08 -9.90 8.87
N GLY A 215 -11.44 -8.92 8.22
CA GLY A 215 -10.51 -7.99 8.85
C GLY A 215 -9.11 -8.53 9.08
N MET A 216 -8.75 -9.64 8.44
CA MET A 216 -7.40 -10.22 8.57
C MET A 216 -6.35 -9.30 7.93
N GLY A 217 -5.18 -9.20 8.56
CA GLY A 217 -4.08 -8.36 8.08
C GLY A 217 -3.30 -8.98 6.93
N ILE A 218 -2.49 -8.15 6.25
CA ILE A 218 -1.71 -8.55 5.07
C ILE A 218 -0.53 -9.48 5.39
N HIS A 219 -0.18 -9.68 6.67
CA HIS A 219 0.81 -10.67 7.09
C HIS A 219 0.17 -11.90 7.74
N GLY A 220 -1.17 -12.00 7.74
CA GLY A 220 -1.92 -13.06 8.41
C GLY A 220 -2.24 -12.76 9.88
N GLU A 221 -2.17 -11.49 10.30
CA GLU A 221 -2.59 -11.09 11.64
C GLU A 221 -4.10 -11.32 11.79
N PRO A 222 -4.57 -11.82 12.96
CA PRO A 222 -5.98 -12.15 13.17
C PRO A 222 -6.94 -11.01 12.83
N GLY A 223 -8.10 -11.38 12.28
CA GLY A 223 -9.20 -10.49 11.97
C GLY A 223 -10.18 -10.29 13.11
N ILE A 224 -11.35 -9.76 12.75
CA ILE A 224 -12.46 -9.45 13.66
C ILE A 224 -13.22 -10.73 14.01
N TRP A 225 -13.48 -11.57 13.01
CA TRP A 225 -14.20 -12.83 13.16
C TRP A 225 -13.86 -13.80 12.04
N ARG A 226 -14.05 -15.09 12.32
CA ARG A 226 -13.97 -16.20 11.39
C ARG A 226 -15.25 -17.02 11.43
N ASP A 227 -15.80 -17.33 10.28
CA ASP A 227 -17.04 -18.10 10.12
C ASP A 227 -17.10 -18.68 8.70
N LYS A 228 -18.18 -19.39 8.37
CA LYS A 228 -18.42 -19.91 7.02
C LYS A 228 -18.40 -18.81 5.96
N LEU A 229 -17.86 -19.14 4.80
CA LEU A 229 -17.86 -18.31 3.61
C LEU A 229 -19.28 -17.85 3.28
N ARG A 230 -19.45 -16.53 3.23
CA ARG A 230 -20.71 -15.88 2.88
C ARG A 230 -20.79 -15.58 1.38
N SER A 231 -21.97 -15.19 0.92
CA SER A 231 -22.13 -14.73 -0.46
C SER A 231 -21.33 -13.44 -0.69
N ALA A 232 -20.89 -13.19 -1.93
CA ALA A 232 -20.19 -11.96 -2.27
C ALA A 232 -21.01 -10.70 -1.93
N ASP A 233 -22.34 -10.78 -2.04
CA ASP A 233 -23.25 -9.70 -1.67
C ASP A 233 -23.21 -9.37 -0.18
N ASP A 234 -23.17 -10.39 0.68
CA ASP A 234 -23.10 -10.22 2.14
C ASP A 234 -21.72 -9.71 2.57
N ILE A 235 -20.65 -10.21 1.93
CA ILE A 235 -19.28 -9.75 2.16
C ILE A 235 -19.15 -8.27 1.80
N ALA A 236 -19.60 -7.89 0.60
CA ALA A 236 -19.61 -6.50 0.14
C ALA A 236 -20.43 -5.59 1.05
N GLN A 237 -21.59 -6.06 1.52
CA GLN A 237 -22.44 -5.32 2.46
C GLN A 237 -21.69 -5.02 3.76
N GLU A 238 -21.12 -6.04 4.40
CA GLU A 238 -20.40 -5.86 5.67
C GLU A 238 -19.17 -4.97 5.50
N MET A 239 -18.36 -5.20 4.45
CA MET A 239 -17.21 -4.35 4.16
C MET A 239 -17.61 -2.88 4.01
N PHE A 240 -18.64 -2.61 3.20
CA PHE A 240 -19.12 -1.26 2.96
C PHE A 240 -19.67 -0.61 4.24
N GLU A 241 -20.50 -1.30 5.02
CA GLU A 241 -21.09 -0.77 6.25
C GLU A 241 -20.04 -0.36 7.29
N ARG A 242 -19.00 -1.19 7.45
CA ARG A 242 -17.88 -0.90 8.37
C ARG A 242 -17.13 0.35 7.95
N LEU A 243 -16.81 0.49 6.65
CA LEU A 243 -16.16 1.70 6.15
C LEU A 243 -17.06 2.93 6.23
N GLN A 244 -18.35 2.79 5.87
CA GLN A 244 -19.35 3.86 5.89
C GLN A 244 -19.59 4.41 7.29
N THR A 245 -19.42 3.59 8.33
CA THR A 245 -19.54 4.01 9.74
C THR A 245 -18.48 5.03 10.12
N GLU A 246 -17.28 4.95 9.54
CA GLU A 246 -16.16 5.84 9.86
C GLU A 246 -15.90 6.92 8.80
N LEU A 247 -16.14 6.59 7.53
CA LEU A 247 -16.00 7.46 6.38
C LEU A 247 -17.36 7.59 5.70
N SER A 248 -18.22 8.43 6.28
CA SER A 248 -19.58 8.60 5.81
C SER A 248 -19.62 9.23 4.42
N LEU A 249 -20.03 8.43 3.43
CA LEU A 249 -20.41 8.90 2.12
C LEU A 249 -21.85 9.41 2.12
N LYS A 250 -22.06 10.57 1.52
CA LYS A 250 -23.36 11.24 1.37
C LYS A 250 -23.51 11.85 -0.02
N THR A 251 -24.71 12.32 -0.31
CA THR A 251 -25.04 12.94 -1.59
C THR A 251 -24.08 14.09 -1.92
N GLY A 252 -23.50 14.05 -3.12
CA GLY A 252 -22.56 15.05 -3.62
C GLY A 252 -21.09 14.77 -3.28
N ASP A 253 -20.78 13.78 -2.44
CA ASP A 253 -19.39 13.36 -2.21
C ASP A 253 -18.83 12.68 -3.47
N LYS A 254 -17.52 12.81 -3.67
CA LYS A 254 -16.74 12.04 -4.64
C LYS A 254 -15.86 11.04 -3.90
N VAL A 255 -15.74 9.83 -4.44
CA VAL A 255 -14.98 8.75 -3.81
C VAL A 255 -14.25 7.90 -4.85
N SER A 256 -12.97 7.63 -4.60
CA SER A 256 -12.22 6.58 -5.27
C SER A 256 -12.39 5.26 -4.54
N VAL A 257 -12.63 4.21 -5.32
CA VAL A 257 -12.96 2.87 -4.81
C VAL A 257 -11.92 1.90 -5.32
N LEU A 258 -11.27 1.19 -4.40
CA LEU A 258 -10.36 0.11 -4.73
C LEU A 258 -10.93 -1.21 -4.22
N VAL A 259 -11.14 -2.16 -5.14
CA VAL A 259 -11.41 -3.56 -4.85
C VAL A 259 -10.14 -4.34 -5.19
N ASN A 260 -9.37 -4.62 -4.15
CA ASN A 260 -8.04 -5.18 -4.26
C ASN A 260 -8.03 -6.69 -3.96
N SER A 261 -7.40 -7.49 -4.82
CA SER A 261 -7.10 -8.91 -4.56
C SER A 261 -5.90 -9.03 -3.63
N LEU A 262 -6.02 -9.91 -2.63
CA LEU A 262 -4.91 -10.26 -1.74
C LEU A 262 -3.90 -11.21 -2.41
N GLY A 263 -4.08 -11.59 -3.67
CA GLY A 263 -3.14 -12.43 -4.40
C GLY A 263 -3.80 -13.32 -5.44
N ALA A 264 -4.37 -14.43 -4.97
CA ALA A 264 -4.89 -15.50 -5.80
C ALA A 264 -6.37 -15.36 -6.19
N THR A 265 -7.08 -14.36 -5.67
CA THR A 265 -8.49 -14.12 -6.07
C THR A 265 -8.58 -13.70 -7.53
N PRO A 266 -9.35 -14.43 -8.36
CA PRO A 266 -9.62 -14.10 -9.76
C PRO A 266 -10.24 -12.72 -9.95
N LEU A 267 -10.01 -12.08 -11.09
CA LEU A 267 -10.57 -10.76 -11.40
C LEU A 267 -12.10 -10.80 -11.49
N GLU A 268 -12.68 -11.90 -11.95
CA GLU A 268 -14.11 -12.12 -12.05
C GLU A 268 -14.78 -11.99 -10.68
N GLU A 269 -14.18 -12.58 -9.64
CA GLU A 269 -14.67 -12.48 -8.25
C GLU A 269 -14.59 -11.05 -7.73
N LEU A 270 -13.53 -10.31 -8.06
CA LEU A 270 -13.42 -8.89 -7.70
C LEU A 270 -14.51 -8.04 -8.37
N TYR A 271 -14.83 -8.30 -9.65
CA TYR A 271 -15.92 -7.59 -10.33
C TYR A 271 -17.29 -7.94 -9.79
N ILE A 272 -17.51 -9.19 -9.35
CA ILE A 272 -18.73 -9.58 -8.63
C ILE A 272 -18.85 -8.77 -7.33
N LEU A 273 -17.77 -8.67 -6.55
CA LEU A 273 -17.75 -7.88 -5.32
C LEU A 273 -17.98 -6.38 -5.59
N TYR A 274 -17.28 -5.83 -6.59
CA TYR A 274 -17.41 -4.43 -7.02
C TYR A 274 -18.83 -4.10 -7.46
N ASN A 275 -19.52 -4.99 -8.17
CA ASN A 275 -20.90 -4.78 -8.60
C ASN A 275 -21.83 -4.46 -7.43
N LYS A 276 -21.72 -5.20 -6.32
CA LYS A 276 -22.50 -4.91 -5.11
C LYS A 276 -22.05 -3.60 -4.44
N ILE A 277 -20.74 -3.39 -4.29
CA ILE A 277 -20.17 -2.18 -3.68
C ILE A 277 -20.63 -0.93 -4.42
N ALA A 278 -20.61 -0.93 -5.75
CA ALA A 278 -21.05 0.21 -6.56
C ALA A 278 -22.54 0.53 -6.34
N GLN A 279 -23.39 -0.49 -6.24
CA GLN A 279 -24.82 -0.29 -5.92
C GLN A 279 -25.01 0.32 -4.52
N LEU A 280 -24.20 -0.09 -3.53
CA LEU A 280 -24.26 0.44 -2.17
C LEU A 280 -23.82 1.89 -2.11
N ILE A 281 -22.71 2.24 -2.76
CA ILE A 281 -22.23 3.62 -2.85
C ILE A 281 -23.25 4.50 -3.58
N ASN A 282 -23.81 4.04 -4.70
CA ASN A 282 -24.83 4.80 -5.45
C ASN A 282 -26.07 5.12 -4.60
N LYS A 283 -26.47 4.24 -3.68
CA LYS A 283 -27.60 4.50 -2.75
C LYS A 283 -27.33 5.65 -1.77
N THR A 284 -26.07 5.99 -1.50
CA THR A 284 -25.70 7.15 -0.66
C THR A 284 -25.82 8.48 -1.41
N GLY A 285 -25.87 8.44 -2.74
CA GLY A 285 -25.78 9.61 -3.62
C GLY A 285 -24.37 10.14 -3.85
N ALA A 286 -23.33 9.43 -3.38
CA ALA A 286 -21.95 9.73 -3.72
C ALA A 286 -21.62 9.28 -5.15
N THR A 287 -20.64 9.94 -5.77
CA THR A 287 -20.15 9.64 -7.11
C THR A 287 -18.84 8.87 -7.02
N ILE A 288 -18.78 7.70 -7.65
CA ILE A 288 -17.53 6.96 -7.79
C ILE A 288 -16.68 7.62 -8.87
N VAL A 289 -15.46 8.03 -8.50
CA VAL A 289 -14.45 8.61 -9.38
C VAL A 289 -13.21 7.74 -9.27
N HIS A 290 -12.68 7.22 -10.37
CA HIS A 290 -11.55 6.26 -10.39
C HIS A 290 -11.81 4.90 -9.71
N PRO A 291 -12.63 4.02 -10.31
CA PRO A 291 -12.70 2.64 -9.84
C PRO A 291 -11.41 1.88 -10.16
N LEU A 292 -10.79 1.30 -9.13
CA LEU A 292 -9.62 0.44 -9.23
C LEU A 292 -10.02 -0.99 -8.84
N VAL A 293 -9.85 -1.95 -9.76
CA VAL A 293 -10.18 -3.36 -9.51
C VAL A 293 -9.00 -4.21 -9.97
N GLY A 294 -8.38 -4.98 -9.07
CA GLY A 294 -7.23 -5.80 -9.42
C GLY A 294 -6.27 -6.05 -8.26
N ARG A 295 -4.99 -6.29 -8.57
CA ARG A 295 -3.92 -6.50 -7.58
C ARG A 295 -3.13 -5.21 -7.40
N TYR A 296 -3.35 -4.54 -6.28
CA TYR A 296 -2.67 -3.30 -5.91
C TYR A 296 -1.82 -3.47 -4.64
N ALA A 297 -2.28 -4.28 -3.68
CA ALA A 297 -1.53 -4.65 -2.49
C ALA A 297 -1.83 -6.12 -2.12
N THR A 298 -0.89 -7.03 -2.36
CA THR A 298 -1.13 -8.46 -2.17
C THR A 298 -0.58 -8.98 -0.85
N SER A 299 -0.83 -10.25 -0.57
CA SER A 299 -0.22 -11.07 0.47
C SER A 299 0.11 -12.43 -0.16
N MET A 300 1.09 -12.42 -1.07
CA MET A 300 1.50 -13.58 -1.86
C MET A 300 0.31 -14.26 -2.58
N GLU A 301 0.12 -15.57 -2.40
CA GLU A 301 -0.99 -16.36 -2.97
C GLU A 301 -2.27 -16.37 -2.11
N MET A 302 -2.40 -15.47 -1.14
CA MET A 302 -3.61 -15.38 -0.32
C MET A 302 -4.84 -15.15 -1.22
N THR A 303 -5.85 -16.00 -1.06
CA THR A 303 -7.17 -15.76 -1.66
C THR A 303 -7.96 -14.88 -0.70
N GLY A 304 -8.52 -13.80 -1.21
CA GLY A 304 -9.25 -12.80 -0.46
C GLY A 304 -9.29 -11.48 -1.20
N ALA A 305 -10.06 -10.55 -0.66
CA ALA A 305 -10.20 -9.22 -1.21
C ALA A 305 -10.19 -8.16 -0.11
N SER A 306 -9.86 -6.93 -0.49
CA SER A 306 -10.04 -5.75 0.36
C SER A 306 -10.79 -4.67 -0.39
N LEU A 307 -11.60 -3.93 0.36
CA LEU A 307 -12.27 -2.74 -0.11
C LEU A 307 -11.60 -1.53 0.55
N THR A 308 -11.18 -0.57 -0.27
CA THR A 308 -10.75 0.75 0.18
C THR A 308 -11.65 1.83 -0.40
N LEU A 309 -12.04 2.79 0.43
CA LEU A 309 -12.68 4.03 0.05
C LEU A 309 -11.74 5.20 0.34
N CYS A 310 -11.48 6.03 -0.66
CA CYS A 310 -10.74 7.29 -0.53
C CYS A 310 -11.65 8.44 -0.94
N LYS A 311 -12.09 9.25 0.03
CA LYS A 311 -12.96 10.39 -0.23
C LYS A 311 -12.15 11.53 -0.84
N LEU A 312 -12.66 12.13 -1.91
CA LEU A 312 -11.97 13.16 -2.67
C LEU A 312 -12.67 14.50 -2.51
N ASP A 313 -11.87 15.52 -2.18
CA ASP A 313 -12.21 16.90 -2.48
C ASP A 313 -11.50 17.36 -3.76
N ASP A 314 -11.71 18.60 -4.18
CA ASP A 314 -11.17 19.13 -5.44
C ASP A 314 -9.62 19.05 -5.51
N GLU A 315 -8.95 19.22 -4.36
CA GLU A 315 -7.48 19.14 -4.28
C GLU A 315 -7.00 17.69 -4.48
N LEU A 316 -7.58 16.74 -3.73
CA LEU A 316 -7.20 15.32 -3.85
C LEU A 316 -7.61 14.72 -5.20
N GLU A 317 -8.75 15.12 -5.76
CA GLU A 317 -9.18 14.67 -7.09
C GLU A 317 -8.23 15.17 -8.19
N THR A 318 -7.77 16.42 -8.10
CA THR A 318 -6.78 16.96 -9.04
C THR A 318 -5.48 16.14 -8.99
N LEU A 319 -4.98 15.84 -7.79
CA LEU A 319 -3.76 15.05 -7.60
C LEU A 319 -3.95 13.58 -8.01
N MET A 320 -5.13 13.00 -7.80
CA MET A 320 -5.47 11.65 -8.26
C MET A 320 -5.41 11.56 -9.78
N ASN A 321 -5.84 12.61 -10.49
CA ASN A 321 -5.83 12.71 -11.96
C ASN A 321 -4.47 13.09 -12.55
N ALA A 322 -3.52 13.57 -11.73
CA ALA A 322 -2.20 13.94 -12.23
C ALA A 322 -1.46 12.71 -12.82
N PRO A 323 -0.63 12.88 -13.87
CA PRO A 323 0.09 11.77 -14.47
C PRO A 323 0.93 10.98 -13.46
N ALA A 324 0.93 9.66 -13.62
CA ALA A 324 1.78 8.76 -12.83
C ALA A 324 2.14 7.53 -13.65
N HIS A 325 3.34 6.98 -13.44
CA HIS A 325 3.79 5.82 -14.20
C HIS A 325 4.75 4.92 -13.39
N CYS A 326 4.29 3.70 -13.12
CA CYS A 326 5.11 2.55 -12.75
C CYS A 326 4.65 1.31 -13.53
N ALA A 327 5.32 0.17 -13.36
CA ALA A 327 4.95 -1.06 -14.08
C ALA A 327 3.57 -1.63 -13.71
N PHE A 328 3.02 -1.21 -12.57
CA PHE A 328 1.77 -1.76 -12.02
C PHE A 328 0.61 -0.77 -12.03
N TRP A 329 0.86 0.51 -12.29
CA TRP A 329 -0.16 1.53 -12.32
C TRP A 329 0.23 2.72 -13.20
N ARG A 330 -0.71 3.17 -14.02
CA ARG A 330 -0.59 4.35 -14.86
C ARG A 330 -1.85 5.19 -14.75
N VAL A 331 -1.67 6.51 -14.65
CA VAL A 331 -2.72 7.53 -14.73
C VAL A 331 -2.43 8.43 -15.92
#